data_AF-A0A252DJE8-F1
#
_entry.id   AF-A0A252DJE8-F1
#
_cell.length_a   1.000
_cell.length_b   1.000
_cell.length_c   1.000
_cell.angle_alpha   90.00
_cell.angle_beta   90.00
_cell.angle_gamma   90.00
#
_symmetry.space_group_name_H-M   'P 1'
#
loop_
_entity.id
_entity.type
_entity.pdbx_description
1 polymer ?
#
loop_
_entity_poly.entity_id
_entity_poly.type
_entity_poly.pdbx_seq_one_letter_code
_entity_poly.pdbx_strand_id
1 'polypeptide(L)'
;MIGKSDQELANNQISREAVDWLLRRIIHIPKNWLIISSLFILLSTFQVTGGEKLTFKFEVTNTTAVFLALIWLPSLLKIIALTGGAIKTPAGEITGSSMMPMLQSLTGDTLGFLIEHTKLAEDVAPPQQQLEMRQMRHEWQKAYASRVPSSEARKQIESLSQRYKELRSSLPRGAKRTFEMESIAGRMRALAPEVNFSEQDVNNLIKSNDQGKRLLGLSVTEWSGDSTYFYAVLNIINSSETAFEQTCALRAAEKMVTKLNVQQKKDLHSVLLHQRNFNEAEKCWIRPNSNRWALSDRILTALEQ
;
A
#
# COMPACT_ATOMS: atom_id res chain seq x y z
N MET A 1 -20.65 -18.70 27.37
CA MET A 1 -20.17 -17.30 27.39
C MET A 1 -18.66 -17.34 27.26
N ILE A 2 -18.16 -17.28 26.03
CA ILE A 2 -16.72 -17.14 25.73
C ILE A 2 -16.50 -15.64 25.54
N GLY A 3 -15.51 -15.08 26.24
CA GLY A 3 -15.37 -13.64 26.45
C GLY A 3 -15.16 -12.85 25.15
N LYS A 4 -15.98 -11.80 24.96
CA LYS A 4 -15.81 -10.77 23.91
C LYS A 4 -14.43 -10.08 23.93
N SER A 5 -13.74 -10.12 25.07
CA SER A 5 -12.42 -9.53 25.31
C SER A 5 -11.33 -10.07 24.38
N ASP A 6 -11.34 -11.36 24.05
CA ASP A 6 -10.27 -11.96 23.24
C ASP A 6 -10.45 -11.72 21.73
N GLN A 7 -11.65 -11.33 21.30
CA GLN A 7 -11.92 -10.90 19.93
C GLN A 7 -11.53 -9.43 19.68
N GLU A 8 -11.40 -8.61 20.74
CA GLU A 8 -11.11 -7.17 20.65
C GLU A 8 -9.63 -6.87 20.37
N LEU A 9 -8.70 -7.72 20.80
CA LEU A 9 -7.27 -7.58 20.48
C LEU A 9 -6.90 -8.03 19.05
N ALA A 10 -7.80 -8.70 18.34
CA ALA A 10 -7.55 -9.25 17.01
C ALA A 10 -7.71 -8.21 15.87
N ASN A 11 -8.34 -7.06 16.10
CA ASN A 11 -8.75 -6.16 15.02
C ASN A 11 -7.71 -5.08 14.61
N ASN A 12 -6.67 -4.88 15.42
CA ASN A 12 -5.53 -4.01 15.07
C ASN A 12 -4.23 -4.79 14.81
N GLN A 13 -4.28 -6.13 14.90
CA GLN A 13 -3.17 -6.94 14.45
C GLN A 13 -3.20 -6.98 12.93
N ILE A 14 -2.13 -6.51 12.29
CA ILE A 14 -1.84 -6.84 10.90
C ILE A 14 -2.10 -8.33 10.77
N SER A 15 -3.12 -8.71 9.97
CA SER A 15 -3.56 -10.10 9.89
C SER A 15 -2.34 -10.99 9.71
N ARG A 16 -2.20 -12.02 10.55
CA ARG A 16 -1.07 -12.97 10.43
C ARG A 16 -0.93 -13.47 9.00
N GLU A 17 -2.04 -13.61 8.27
CA GLU A 17 -2.05 -13.97 6.85
C GLU A 17 -1.41 -12.91 5.95
N ALA A 18 -1.62 -11.62 6.23
CA ALA A 18 -0.99 -10.53 5.50
C ALA A 18 0.52 -10.47 5.77
N VAL A 19 0.93 -10.67 7.03
CA VAL A 19 2.35 -10.79 7.40
C VAL A 19 2.98 -12.00 6.73
N ASP A 20 2.34 -13.17 6.79
CA ASP A 20 2.86 -14.42 6.23
C ASP A 20 2.98 -14.34 4.71
N TRP A 21 1.98 -13.74 4.04
CA TRP A 21 2.03 -13.45 2.61
C TRP A 21 3.18 -12.50 2.25
N LEU A 22 3.36 -11.43 3.02
CA LEU A 22 4.40 -10.41 2.82
C LEU A 22 5.79 -11.01 3.07
N LEU A 23 5.96 -11.81 4.12
CA LEU A 23 7.18 -12.58 4.39
C LEU A 23 7.49 -13.53 3.24
N ARG A 24 6.53 -14.29 2.72
CA ARG A 24 6.73 -15.16 1.55
C ARG A 24 7.18 -14.37 0.32
N ARG A 25 6.71 -13.14 0.14
CA ARG A 25 7.10 -12.28 -0.98
C ARG A 25 8.50 -11.69 -0.80
N ILE A 26 8.85 -11.29 0.42
CA ILE A 26 10.16 -10.71 0.77
C ILE A 26 11.26 -11.76 0.75
N ILE A 27 11.00 -12.92 1.35
CA ILE A 27 11.94 -14.05 1.50
C ILE A 27 12.23 -14.74 0.16
N HIS A 28 11.62 -14.30 -0.94
CA HIS A 28 12.00 -14.78 -2.26
C HIS A 28 13.45 -14.35 -2.60
N ILE A 29 14.38 -15.29 -2.43
CA ILE A 29 15.79 -15.13 -2.79
C ILE A 29 15.94 -15.37 -4.30
N PRO A 30 16.54 -14.44 -5.07
CA PRO A 30 16.74 -14.63 -6.49
C PRO A 30 17.55 -15.90 -6.79
N LYS A 31 17.11 -16.71 -7.77
CA LYS A 31 17.80 -17.97 -8.13
C LYS A 31 19.28 -17.75 -8.47
N ASN A 32 19.59 -16.67 -9.20
CA ASN A 32 20.97 -16.33 -9.55
C ASN A 32 21.82 -16.04 -8.31
N TRP A 33 21.25 -15.37 -7.31
CA TRP A 33 21.95 -15.11 -6.04
C TRP A 33 22.22 -16.39 -5.26
N LEU A 34 21.26 -17.31 -5.23
CA LEU A 34 21.47 -18.64 -4.63
C LEU A 34 22.60 -19.39 -5.32
N ILE A 35 22.62 -19.42 -6.66
CA ILE A 35 23.69 -20.10 -7.43
C ILE A 35 25.06 -19.49 -7.09
N ILE A 36 25.18 -18.17 -7.11
CA ILE A 36 26.43 -17.47 -6.79
C ILE A 36 26.86 -17.75 -5.35
N SER A 37 25.94 -17.65 -4.39
CA SER A 37 26.23 -17.90 -2.97
C SER A 37 26.65 -19.35 -2.74
N SER A 38 25.98 -20.32 -3.37
CA SER A 38 26.35 -21.74 -3.31
C SER A 38 27.74 -22.01 -3.88
N LEU A 39 28.13 -21.34 -4.98
CA LEU A 39 29.48 -21.43 -5.53
C LEU A 39 30.53 -20.90 -4.54
N PHE A 40 30.30 -19.74 -3.91
CA PHE A 40 31.21 -19.20 -2.90
C PHE A 40 31.33 -20.09 -1.67
N ILE A 41 30.21 -20.67 -1.20
CA ILE A 41 30.17 -21.62 -0.09
C ILE A 41 30.98 -22.87 -0.43
N LEU A 42 30.81 -23.43 -1.64
CA LEU A 42 31.59 -24.58 -2.07
C LEU A 42 33.08 -24.23 -2.14
N LEU A 43 33.44 -23.13 -2.80
CA LEU A 43 34.83 -22.69 -2.90
C LEU A 43 35.46 -22.43 -1.52
N SER A 44 34.71 -21.89 -0.56
CA SER A 44 35.23 -21.60 0.79
C SER A 44 35.45 -22.84 1.66
N THR A 45 34.89 -23.99 1.27
CA THR A 45 35.13 -25.26 1.98
C THR A 45 36.41 -25.98 1.54
N PHE A 46 37.00 -25.59 0.41
CA PHE A 46 38.26 -26.18 -0.07
C PHE A 46 39.45 -25.33 0.39
N GLN A 47 40.26 -25.90 1.27
CA GLN A 47 41.58 -25.34 1.57
C GLN A 47 42.63 -26.08 0.73
N VAL A 48 43.29 -25.34 -0.16
CA VAL A 48 44.37 -25.86 -1.00
C VAL A 48 45.71 -25.42 -0.42
N THR A 49 46.44 -26.37 0.16
CA THR A 49 47.79 -26.11 0.68
C THR A 49 48.81 -26.55 -0.36
N GLY A 50 49.53 -25.59 -0.94
CA GLY A 50 50.56 -25.84 -1.95
C GLY A 50 51.94 -26.08 -1.33
N GLY A 51 52.45 -27.31 -1.44
CA GLY A 51 53.84 -27.72 -1.18
C GLY A 51 54.33 -28.68 -2.28
N GLU A 52 55.30 -29.57 -2.01
CA GLU A 52 55.75 -30.59 -2.99
C GLU A 52 54.63 -31.56 -3.44
N LYS A 53 53.56 -31.70 -2.65
CA LYS A 53 52.33 -32.41 -3.02
C LYS A 53 51.11 -31.54 -2.71
N LEU A 54 50.21 -31.42 -3.69
CA LEU A 54 48.89 -30.80 -3.50
C LEU A 54 48.06 -31.67 -2.55
N THR A 55 47.64 -31.09 -1.42
CA THR A 55 46.69 -31.72 -0.50
C THR A 55 45.42 -30.89 -0.44
N PHE A 56 44.28 -31.57 -0.54
CA PHE A 56 42.96 -30.97 -0.44
C PHE A 56 42.37 -31.32 0.92
N LYS A 57 42.02 -30.30 1.71
CA LYS A 57 41.26 -30.48 2.95
C LYS A 57 39.90 -29.83 2.80
N PHE A 58 38.87 -30.57 3.18
CA PHE A 58 37.52 -30.07 3.28
C PHE A 58 37.28 -29.62 4.72
N GLU A 59 37.07 -28.32 4.92
CA GLU A 59 36.87 -27.76 6.26
C GLU A 59 35.83 -26.64 6.21
N VAL A 60 34.92 -26.64 7.19
CA VAL A 60 33.95 -25.55 7.36
C VAL A 60 34.60 -24.45 8.17
N THR A 61 35.00 -23.38 7.50
CA THR A 61 35.65 -22.22 8.13
C THR A 61 34.63 -21.13 8.49
N ASN A 62 35.06 -20.12 9.27
CA ASN A 62 34.26 -18.92 9.53
C ASN A 62 33.82 -18.23 8.23
N THR A 63 34.63 -18.31 7.17
CA THR A 63 34.31 -17.76 5.85
C THR A 63 33.09 -18.45 5.23
N THR A 64 32.97 -19.78 5.37
CA THR A 64 31.80 -20.54 4.92
C THR A 64 30.54 -20.09 5.67
N ALA A 65 30.64 -19.85 6.98
CA ALA A 65 29.51 -19.33 7.77
C ALA A 65 29.08 -17.92 7.31
N VAL A 66 30.04 -17.04 6.98
CA VAL A 66 29.75 -15.71 6.43
C VAL A 66 29.02 -15.81 5.09
N PHE A 67 29.49 -16.63 4.16
CA PHE A 67 28.81 -16.81 2.87
C PHE A 67 27.41 -17.41 3.03
N LEU A 68 27.23 -18.31 3.99
CA LEU A 68 25.92 -18.88 4.31
C LEU A 68 24.95 -17.83 4.88
N ALA A 69 25.45 -16.90 5.70
CA ALA A 69 24.66 -15.76 6.17
C ALA A 69 24.29 -14.81 5.02
N LEU A 70 25.21 -14.58 4.05
CA LEU A 70 24.98 -13.71 2.89
C LEU A 70 23.89 -14.22 1.92
N ILE A 71 23.49 -15.49 1.99
CA ILE A 71 22.32 -16.01 1.26
C ILE A 71 21.08 -15.16 1.56
N TRP A 72 20.93 -14.73 2.81
CA TRP A 72 19.76 -13.97 3.29
C TRP A 72 19.87 -12.47 3.05
N LEU A 73 21.02 -11.97 2.58
CA LEU A 73 21.28 -10.54 2.41
C LEU A 73 20.21 -9.84 1.57
N PRO A 74 19.77 -10.36 0.40
CA PRO A 74 18.73 -9.70 -0.39
C PRO A 74 17.41 -9.55 0.36
N SER A 75 17.03 -10.55 1.16
CA SER A 75 15.81 -10.52 1.97
C SER A 75 15.93 -9.51 3.11
N LEU A 76 17.06 -9.48 3.80
CA LEU A 76 17.34 -8.50 4.85
C LEU A 76 17.33 -7.07 4.30
N LEU A 77 17.95 -6.83 3.15
CA LEU A 77 17.93 -5.52 2.49
C LEU A 77 16.50 -5.08 2.14
N LYS A 78 15.65 -5.99 1.66
CA LYS A 78 14.22 -5.70 1.42
C LYS A 78 13.46 -5.36 2.71
N ILE A 79 13.70 -6.10 3.80
CA ILE A 79 13.06 -5.83 5.09
C ILE A 79 13.45 -4.43 5.57
N ILE A 80 14.74 -4.10 5.50
CA ILE A 80 15.23 -2.81 5.99
C ILE A 80 14.75 -1.66 5.10
N ALA A 81 14.66 -1.89 3.78
CA ALA A 81 14.03 -0.94 2.86
C ALA A 81 12.55 -0.69 3.18
N LEU A 82 11.83 -1.72 3.62
CA LEU A 82 10.40 -1.60 3.97
C LEU A 82 10.17 -0.95 5.33
N THR A 83 11.08 -1.10 6.28
CA THR A 83 10.95 -0.47 7.61
C THR A 83 11.39 0.98 7.63
N GLY A 84 11.91 1.52 6.51
CA GLY A 84 12.41 2.90 6.42
C GLY A 84 13.62 3.17 7.31
N GLY A 85 14.29 2.12 7.81
CA GLY A 85 15.45 2.25 8.67
C GLY A 85 16.69 2.65 7.88
N ALA A 86 17.39 3.70 8.33
CA ALA A 86 18.72 4.00 7.81
C ALA A 86 19.73 2.97 8.36
N ILE A 87 20.44 2.27 7.47
CA ILE A 87 21.55 1.40 7.89
C ILE A 87 22.82 2.23 7.84
N LYS A 88 23.46 2.38 8.99
CA LYS A 88 24.84 2.85 9.05
C LYS A 88 25.75 1.68 8.71
N THR A 89 26.28 1.67 7.50
CA THR A 89 27.35 0.75 7.12
C THR A 89 28.70 1.46 7.24
N PRO A 90 29.82 0.74 7.39
CA PRO A 90 31.16 1.37 7.36
C PRO A 90 31.44 2.14 6.06
N ALA A 91 30.70 1.84 4.99
CA ALA A 91 30.79 2.52 3.69
C ALA A 91 29.89 3.77 3.58
N GLY A 92 29.13 4.11 4.64
CA GLY A 92 28.23 5.27 4.67
C GLY A 92 26.83 4.94 5.22
N GLU A 93 26.05 5.99 5.47
CA GLU A 93 24.66 5.90 5.89
C GLU A 93 23.75 5.77 4.66
N ILE A 94 23.11 4.61 4.52
CA ILE A 94 22.12 4.37 3.47
C ILE A 94 20.82 5.00 3.97
N THR A 95 20.61 6.29 3.65
CA THR A 95 19.34 6.98 3.89
C THR A 95 18.34 6.69 2.77
N GLY A 96 17.05 6.92 3.01
CA GLY A 96 15.96 6.65 2.05
C GLY A 96 16.15 7.29 0.66
N SER A 97 16.94 8.36 0.53
CA SER A 97 17.28 8.98 -0.76
C SER A 97 18.13 8.08 -1.68
N SER A 98 19.00 7.24 -1.10
CA SER A 98 19.87 6.30 -1.83
C SER A 98 19.13 5.06 -2.34
N MET A 99 17.87 4.86 -1.95
CA MET A 99 17.04 3.73 -2.41
C MET A 99 16.43 3.96 -3.79
N MET A 100 16.51 5.17 -4.37
CA MET A 100 15.87 5.48 -5.66
C MET A 100 16.28 4.55 -6.82
N PRO A 101 17.55 4.17 -6.99
CA PRO A 101 17.95 3.18 -8.01
C PRO A 101 17.36 1.79 -7.75
N MET A 102 17.25 1.37 -6.49
CA MET A 102 16.59 0.12 -6.12
C MET A 102 15.09 0.19 -6.41
N LEU A 103 14.45 1.34 -6.15
CA LEU A 103 13.04 1.55 -6.44
C LEU A 103 12.74 1.50 -7.94
N GLN A 104 13.65 2.01 -8.78
CA GLN A 104 13.57 1.87 -10.24
C GLN A 104 13.61 0.40 -10.71
N SER A 105 14.20 -0.51 -9.93
CA SER A 105 14.24 -1.95 -10.24
C SER A 105 12.96 -2.72 -9.84
N LEU A 106 12.11 -2.16 -8.99
CA LEU A 106 10.88 -2.81 -8.56
C LEU A 106 9.89 -2.93 -9.72
N THR A 107 8.99 -3.92 -9.73
CA THR A 107 7.93 -4.01 -10.76
C THR A 107 6.78 -3.04 -10.49
N GLY A 108 5.96 -2.72 -11.50
CA GLY A 108 4.79 -1.84 -11.33
C GLY A 108 3.81 -2.33 -10.26
N ASP A 109 3.63 -3.65 -10.12
CA ASP A 109 2.80 -4.25 -9.06
C ASP A 109 3.39 -3.99 -7.66
N THR A 110 4.72 -3.97 -7.53
CA THR A 110 5.40 -3.70 -6.25
C THR A 110 5.30 -2.23 -5.85
N LEU A 111 5.37 -1.29 -6.79
CA LEU A 111 5.19 0.13 -6.50
C LEU A 111 3.76 0.44 -6.03
N GLY A 112 2.74 -0.16 -6.66
CA GLY A 112 1.35 -0.05 -6.19
C GLY A 112 1.19 -0.48 -4.73
N PHE A 113 1.87 -1.57 -4.36
CA PHE A 113 1.95 -2.03 -2.97
C PHE A 113 2.61 -1.02 -2.03
N LEU A 114 3.78 -0.50 -2.40
CA LEU A 114 4.50 0.46 -1.56
C LEU A 114 3.70 1.75 -1.34
N ILE A 115 3.02 2.25 -2.38
CA ILE A 115 2.15 3.44 -2.28
C ILE A 115 1.09 3.26 -1.19
N GLU A 116 0.46 2.08 -1.10
CA GLU A 116 -0.55 1.80 -0.09
C GLU A 116 0.03 1.51 1.28
N HIS A 117 1.13 0.77 1.38
CA HIS A 117 1.75 0.50 2.66
C HIS A 117 2.27 1.77 3.33
N THR A 118 2.91 2.64 2.56
CA THR A 118 3.34 3.95 3.07
C THR A 118 2.14 4.79 3.49
N LYS A 119 0.98 4.67 2.83
CA LYS A 119 -0.27 5.33 3.26
C LYS A 119 -0.78 4.76 4.60
N LEU A 120 -0.83 3.44 4.76
CA LEU A 120 -1.26 2.82 6.01
C LEU A 120 -0.30 3.17 7.16
N ALA A 121 1.00 3.25 6.88
CA ALA A 121 1.99 3.73 7.84
C ALA A 121 1.78 5.22 8.17
N GLU A 122 1.53 6.07 7.17
CA GLU A 122 1.16 7.49 7.36
C GLU A 122 -0.05 7.62 8.30
N ASP A 123 -1.09 6.78 8.14
CA ASP A 123 -2.33 6.84 8.92
C ASP A 123 -2.13 6.55 10.43
N VAL A 124 -1.08 5.82 10.81
CA VAL A 124 -0.80 5.41 12.21
C VAL A 124 0.44 6.09 12.80
N ALA A 125 1.22 6.80 11.98
CA ALA A 125 2.44 7.46 12.40
C ALA A 125 2.16 8.72 13.25
N PRO A 126 3.05 9.09 14.18
CA PRO A 126 3.02 10.39 14.87
C PRO A 126 3.10 11.56 13.86
N PRO A 127 2.52 12.75 14.16
CA PRO A 127 2.41 13.86 13.21
C PRO A 127 3.72 14.26 12.51
N GLN A 128 4.85 14.19 13.21
CA GLN A 128 6.18 14.48 12.64
C GLN A 128 6.57 13.48 11.53
N GLN A 129 6.33 12.19 11.74
CA GLN A 129 6.63 11.12 10.78
C GLN A 129 5.59 11.03 9.65
N GLN A 130 4.37 11.52 9.86
CA GLN A 130 3.35 11.54 8.79
C GLN A 130 3.81 12.35 7.58
N LEU A 131 4.54 13.45 7.79
CA LEU A 131 5.06 14.26 6.69
C LEU A 131 6.08 13.50 5.85
N GLU A 132 7.01 12.78 6.50
CA GLU A 132 8.00 11.94 5.83
C GLU A 132 7.35 10.81 5.04
N MET A 133 6.38 10.11 5.65
CA MET A 133 5.62 9.05 4.97
C MET A 133 4.82 9.60 3.78
N ARG A 134 4.25 10.81 3.91
CA ARG A 134 3.55 11.48 2.81
C ARG A 134 4.49 11.79 1.65
N GLN A 135 5.68 12.30 1.94
CA GLN A 135 6.72 12.57 0.93
C GLN A 135 7.15 11.27 0.24
N MET A 136 7.44 10.23 1.02
CA MET A 136 7.79 8.90 0.51
C MET A 136 6.69 8.34 -0.42
N ARG A 137 5.42 8.43 0.00
CA ARG A 137 4.27 8.02 -0.81
C ARG A 137 4.20 8.81 -2.12
N HIS A 138 4.45 10.12 -2.08
CA HIS A 138 4.46 10.95 -3.28
C HIS A 138 5.56 10.55 -4.25
N GLU A 139 6.77 10.28 -3.76
CA GLU A 139 7.86 9.75 -4.57
C GLU A 139 7.50 8.39 -5.20
N TRP A 140 6.77 7.52 -4.48
CA TRP A 140 6.38 6.22 -5.03
C TRP A 140 5.34 6.38 -6.13
N GLN A 141 4.41 7.31 -5.97
CA GLN A 141 3.43 7.65 -7.00
C GLN A 141 4.12 8.21 -8.24
N LYS A 142 5.09 9.12 -8.07
CA LYS A 142 5.88 9.70 -9.16
C LYS A 142 6.74 8.64 -9.88
N ALA A 143 7.38 7.74 -9.13
CA ALA A 143 8.14 6.62 -9.68
C ALA A 143 7.24 5.64 -10.46
N TYR A 144 6.00 5.44 -10.03
CA TYR A 144 5.04 4.63 -10.78
C TYR A 144 4.59 5.32 -12.06
N ALA A 145 4.18 6.59 -11.97
CA ALA A 145 3.70 7.38 -13.10
C ALA A 145 4.75 7.53 -14.20
N SER A 146 6.01 7.81 -13.84
CA SER A 146 7.11 7.98 -14.81
C SER A 146 7.43 6.74 -15.67
N ARG A 147 6.89 5.57 -15.32
CA ARG A 147 7.06 4.32 -16.08
C ARG A 147 5.94 4.05 -17.06
N VAL A 148 4.84 4.80 -16.97
CA VAL A 148 3.71 4.71 -17.88
C VAL A 148 3.78 5.94 -18.77
N PRO A 149 4.05 5.81 -20.07
CA PRO A 149 4.03 6.95 -20.97
C PRO A 149 2.70 7.70 -20.85
N SER A 150 2.71 9.03 -20.82
CA SER A 150 1.47 9.81 -20.64
C SER A 150 0.41 9.50 -21.72
N SER A 151 0.84 9.13 -22.94
CA SER A 151 -0.05 8.66 -24.01
C SER A 151 -0.77 7.35 -23.70
N GLU A 152 -0.23 6.51 -22.80
CA GLU A 152 -0.79 5.24 -22.38
C GLU A 152 -1.50 5.30 -21.01
N ALA A 153 -1.32 6.39 -20.26
CA ALA A 153 -1.84 6.53 -18.89
C ALA A 153 -3.35 6.30 -18.80
N ARG A 154 -4.13 6.82 -19.77
CA ARG A 154 -5.59 6.60 -19.82
C ARG A 154 -5.94 5.12 -20.01
N LYS A 155 -5.30 4.45 -20.97
CA LYS A 155 -5.53 3.01 -21.20
C LYS A 155 -5.13 2.18 -19.98
N GLN A 156 -4.02 2.53 -19.32
CA GLN A 156 -3.53 1.83 -18.15
C GLN A 156 -4.46 2.00 -16.94
N ILE A 157 -4.97 3.21 -16.70
CA ILE A 157 -5.88 3.47 -15.57
C ILE A 157 -7.24 2.81 -15.78
N GLU A 158 -7.74 2.75 -17.02
CA GLU A 158 -8.95 2.00 -17.39
C GLU A 158 -8.74 0.49 -17.23
N SER A 159 -7.58 -0.05 -17.65
CA SER A 159 -7.24 -1.47 -17.43
C SER A 159 -7.19 -1.83 -15.94
N LEU A 160 -6.66 -0.95 -15.09
CA LEU A 160 -6.69 -1.14 -13.64
C LEU A 160 -8.13 -1.21 -13.10
N SER A 161 -9.05 -0.42 -13.66
CA SER A 161 -10.47 -0.44 -13.26
C SER A 161 -11.12 -1.79 -13.57
N GLN A 162 -10.81 -2.35 -14.74
CA GLN A 162 -11.27 -3.67 -15.13
C GLN A 162 -10.64 -4.77 -14.28
N ARG A 163 -9.33 -4.68 -14.00
CA ARG A 163 -8.62 -5.63 -13.13
C ARG A 163 -9.19 -5.64 -11.71
N TYR A 164 -9.59 -4.48 -11.16
CA TYR A 164 -10.26 -4.44 -9.86
C TYR A 164 -11.55 -5.26 -9.85
N LYS A 165 -12.40 -5.09 -10.87
CA LYS A 165 -13.66 -5.81 -11.00
C LYS A 165 -13.44 -7.32 -11.07
N GLU A 166 -12.51 -7.77 -11.91
CA GLU A 166 -12.14 -9.18 -12.06
C GLU A 166 -11.58 -9.77 -10.76
N LEU A 167 -10.68 -9.04 -10.09
CA LEU A 167 -10.11 -9.45 -8.81
C LEU A 167 -11.18 -9.58 -7.73
N ARG A 168 -12.13 -8.64 -7.73
CA ARG A 168 -13.24 -8.60 -6.78
C ARG A 168 -14.20 -9.78 -6.96
N SER A 169 -14.44 -10.23 -8.19
CA SER A 169 -15.28 -11.40 -8.47
C SER A 169 -14.55 -12.73 -8.29
N SER A 170 -13.24 -12.78 -8.54
CA SER A 170 -12.47 -14.02 -8.55
C SER A 170 -11.91 -14.43 -7.18
N LEU A 171 -11.55 -13.46 -6.32
CA LEU A 171 -10.99 -13.76 -4.99
C LEU A 171 -12.08 -13.78 -3.91
N PRO A 172 -12.03 -14.74 -2.96
CA PRO A 172 -12.88 -14.69 -1.78
C PRO A 172 -12.58 -13.45 -0.94
N ARG A 173 -13.55 -13.05 -0.10
CA ARG A 173 -13.35 -11.95 0.86
C ARG A 173 -12.21 -12.33 1.81
N GLY A 174 -11.28 -11.40 2.08
CA GLY A 174 -10.15 -11.64 2.97
C GLY A 174 -9.03 -10.62 2.79
N ALA A 175 -8.00 -10.70 3.66
CA ALA A 175 -6.90 -9.75 3.70
C ALA A 175 -6.18 -9.63 2.33
N LYS A 176 -5.86 -10.77 1.70
CA LYS A 176 -5.22 -10.81 0.37
C LYS A 176 -6.02 -10.04 -0.69
N ARG A 177 -7.34 -10.20 -0.71
CA ARG A 177 -8.19 -9.50 -1.69
C ARG A 177 -8.21 -8.00 -1.42
N THR A 178 -8.43 -7.59 -0.17
CA THR A 178 -8.42 -6.17 0.23
C THR A 178 -7.10 -5.51 -0.16
N PHE A 179 -6.01 -6.18 0.16
CA PHE A 179 -4.66 -5.77 -0.15
C PHE A 179 -4.42 -5.52 -1.66
N GLU A 180 -4.83 -6.46 -2.53
CA GLU A 180 -4.67 -6.28 -3.97
C GLU A 180 -5.59 -5.17 -4.52
N MET A 181 -6.81 -5.04 -3.97
CA MET A 181 -7.72 -3.94 -4.33
C MET A 181 -7.13 -2.57 -3.94
N GLU A 182 -6.51 -2.47 -2.76
CA GLU A 182 -5.78 -1.26 -2.34
C GLU A 182 -4.65 -0.97 -3.31
N SER A 183 -3.80 -1.96 -3.63
CA SER A 183 -2.70 -1.77 -4.59
C SER A 183 -3.19 -1.25 -5.95
N ILE A 184 -4.35 -1.69 -6.43
CA ILE A 184 -4.97 -1.18 -7.65
C ILE A 184 -5.40 0.29 -7.49
N ALA A 185 -6.08 0.64 -6.40
CA ALA A 185 -6.49 2.02 -6.11
C ALA A 185 -5.27 2.96 -5.99
N GLY A 186 -4.19 2.54 -5.34
CA GLY A 186 -2.95 3.30 -5.23
C GLY A 186 -2.33 3.63 -6.59
N ARG A 187 -2.36 2.67 -7.52
CA ARG A 187 -1.89 2.86 -8.90
C ARG A 187 -2.80 3.79 -9.71
N MET A 188 -4.12 3.70 -9.54
CA MET A 188 -5.03 4.66 -10.16
C MET A 188 -4.76 6.08 -9.68
N ARG A 189 -4.57 6.28 -8.37
CA ARG A 189 -4.23 7.59 -7.80
C ARG A 189 -2.90 8.13 -8.32
N ALA A 190 -1.92 7.27 -8.55
CA ALA A 190 -0.64 7.66 -9.13
C ALA A 190 -0.76 8.13 -10.59
N LEU A 191 -1.67 7.55 -11.38
CA LEU A 191 -1.88 7.91 -12.78
C LEU A 191 -2.92 9.01 -13.00
N ALA A 192 -3.77 9.32 -12.01
CA ALA A 192 -4.76 10.38 -12.08
C ALA A 192 -4.23 11.72 -12.64
N PRO A 193 -3.06 12.26 -12.21
CA PRO A 193 -2.51 13.50 -12.78
C PRO A 193 -2.21 13.43 -14.29
N GLU A 194 -1.91 12.25 -14.83
CA GLU A 194 -1.44 12.10 -16.22
C GLU A 194 -2.60 12.08 -17.24
N VAL A 195 -3.84 11.86 -16.80
CA VAL A 195 -4.98 11.56 -17.69
C VAL A 195 -5.89 12.77 -17.95
N ASN A 196 -5.73 13.86 -17.19
CA ASN A 196 -6.51 15.10 -17.31
C ASN A 196 -8.02 14.84 -17.48
N PHE A 197 -8.62 14.14 -16.52
CA PHE A 197 -10.06 13.89 -16.54
C PHE A 197 -10.84 15.21 -16.44
N SER A 198 -11.89 15.36 -17.25
CA SER A 198 -12.84 16.46 -17.08
C SER A 198 -13.72 16.22 -15.85
N GLU A 199 -14.31 17.30 -15.31
CA GLU A 199 -15.26 17.19 -14.19
C GLU A 199 -16.45 16.26 -14.53
N GLN A 200 -16.94 16.34 -15.77
CA GLN A 200 -18.00 15.49 -16.26
C GLN A 200 -17.58 14.01 -16.31
N ASP A 201 -16.35 13.72 -16.74
CA ASP A 201 -15.81 12.35 -16.76
C ASP A 201 -15.74 11.77 -15.34
N VAL A 202 -15.19 12.51 -14.38
CA VAL A 202 -15.08 12.05 -12.98
C VAL A 202 -16.46 11.82 -12.38
N ASN A 203 -17.41 12.71 -12.61
CA ASN A 203 -18.79 12.54 -12.16
C ASN A 203 -19.46 11.29 -12.78
N ASN A 204 -19.27 11.05 -14.07
CA ASN A 204 -19.77 9.86 -14.74
C ASN A 204 -19.14 8.57 -14.19
N LEU A 205 -17.84 8.61 -13.86
CA LEU A 205 -17.14 7.50 -13.24
C LEU A 205 -17.68 7.17 -11.86
N ILE A 206 -17.85 8.16 -10.97
CA ILE A 206 -18.38 7.96 -9.60
C ILE A 206 -19.83 7.45 -9.62
N LYS A 207 -20.66 7.90 -10.56
CA LYS A 207 -22.07 7.52 -10.69
C LYS A 207 -22.29 6.22 -11.48
N SER A 208 -21.23 5.61 -11.99
CA SER A 208 -21.32 4.40 -12.81
C SER A 208 -21.89 3.21 -12.04
N ASN A 209 -22.69 2.36 -12.69
CA ASN A 209 -23.09 1.06 -12.12
C ASN A 209 -21.93 0.04 -12.11
N ASP A 210 -20.82 0.34 -12.80
CA ASP A 210 -19.61 -0.48 -12.78
C ASP A 210 -18.70 -0.12 -11.59
N GLN A 211 -18.48 -1.10 -10.70
CA GLN A 211 -17.67 -0.97 -9.49
C GLN A 211 -16.22 -0.53 -9.75
N GLY A 212 -15.62 -0.94 -10.87
CA GLY A 212 -14.26 -0.54 -11.26
C GLY A 212 -14.20 0.92 -11.67
N LYS A 213 -15.17 1.37 -12.46
CA LYS A 213 -15.29 2.80 -12.84
C LYS A 213 -15.54 3.70 -11.64
N ARG A 214 -16.38 3.27 -10.68
CA ARG A 214 -16.57 4.04 -9.44
C ARG A 214 -15.30 4.17 -8.63
N LEU A 215 -14.54 3.07 -8.47
CA LEU A 215 -13.24 3.10 -7.81
C LEU A 215 -12.26 4.05 -8.51
N LEU A 216 -12.25 4.04 -9.85
CA LEU A 216 -11.45 4.97 -10.63
C LEU A 216 -11.85 6.43 -10.35
N GLY A 217 -13.13 6.76 -10.39
CA GLY A 217 -13.64 8.09 -10.06
C GLY A 217 -13.25 8.54 -8.64
N LEU A 218 -13.40 7.65 -7.66
CA LEU A 218 -12.97 7.90 -6.27
C LEU A 218 -11.45 8.11 -6.17
N SER A 219 -10.65 7.39 -6.95
CA SER A 219 -9.19 7.54 -6.95
C SER A 219 -8.76 8.90 -7.52
N VAL A 220 -9.36 9.36 -8.61
CA VAL A 220 -9.11 10.70 -9.18
C VAL A 220 -9.52 11.79 -8.19
N THR A 221 -10.66 11.58 -7.54
CA THR A 221 -11.21 12.51 -6.55
C THR A 221 -10.36 12.58 -5.28
N GLU A 222 -9.86 11.44 -4.79
CA GLU A 222 -8.95 11.39 -3.65
C GLU A 222 -7.61 12.09 -3.97
N TRP A 223 -7.10 11.92 -5.19
CA TRP A 223 -5.87 12.58 -5.62
C TRP A 223 -6.03 14.11 -5.69
N SER A 224 -7.09 14.60 -6.34
CA SER A 224 -7.32 16.04 -6.53
C SER A 224 -7.76 16.75 -5.23
N GLY A 225 -8.52 16.06 -4.39
CA GLY A 225 -9.18 16.65 -3.21
C GLY A 225 -10.06 17.84 -3.58
N ASP A 226 -10.63 17.85 -4.78
CA ASP A 226 -11.49 18.94 -5.27
C ASP A 226 -12.91 18.78 -4.71
N SER A 227 -13.44 19.84 -4.08
CA SER A 227 -14.76 19.83 -3.44
C SER A 227 -15.92 19.90 -4.43
N THR A 228 -15.68 20.13 -5.73
CA THR A 228 -16.69 20.01 -6.79
C THR A 228 -17.36 18.62 -6.80
N TYR A 229 -16.61 17.57 -6.45
CA TYR A 229 -17.11 16.19 -6.40
C TYR A 229 -17.79 15.81 -5.08
N PHE A 230 -17.93 16.74 -4.13
CA PHE A 230 -18.36 16.46 -2.76
C PHE A 230 -19.65 15.64 -2.69
N TYR A 231 -20.72 16.07 -3.36
CA TYR A 231 -22.02 15.38 -3.26
C TYR A 231 -22.00 13.98 -3.88
N ALA A 232 -21.17 13.75 -4.91
CA ALA A 232 -20.99 12.42 -5.48
C ALA A 232 -20.27 11.50 -4.47
N VAL A 233 -19.23 12.01 -3.80
CA VAL A 233 -18.51 11.28 -2.74
C VAL A 233 -19.41 11.03 -1.52
N LEU A 234 -20.17 12.03 -1.07
CA LEU A 234 -21.10 11.92 0.04
C LEU A 234 -22.15 10.85 -0.20
N ASN A 235 -22.70 10.80 -1.43
CA ASN A 235 -23.65 9.75 -1.82
C ASN A 235 -23.01 8.36 -1.68
N ILE A 236 -21.76 8.17 -2.13
CA ILE A 236 -21.06 6.90 -1.93
C ILE A 236 -20.85 6.60 -0.44
N ILE A 237 -20.47 7.57 0.40
CA ILE A 237 -20.34 7.33 1.85
C ILE A 237 -21.66 6.83 2.44
N ASN A 238 -22.79 7.43 2.03
CA ASN A 238 -24.11 7.12 2.55
C ASN A 238 -24.70 5.81 2.02
N SER A 239 -24.42 5.46 0.76
CA SER A 239 -25.07 4.32 0.08
C SER A 239 -24.10 3.35 -0.59
N SER A 240 -22.89 3.20 -0.03
CA SER A 240 -21.85 2.31 -0.57
C SER A 240 -22.36 0.88 -0.73
N GLU A 241 -22.10 0.28 -1.89
CA GLU A 241 -22.36 -1.15 -2.11
C GLU A 241 -21.39 -2.04 -1.33
N THR A 242 -20.21 -1.49 -0.99
CA THR A 242 -19.13 -2.28 -0.42
C THR A 242 -18.37 -1.52 0.64
N ALA A 243 -17.87 -2.28 1.62
CA ALA A 243 -17.02 -1.75 2.67
C ALA A 243 -15.77 -1.02 2.15
N PHE A 244 -15.15 -1.58 1.10
CA PHE A 244 -13.94 -1.03 0.48
C PHE A 244 -14.21 0.30 -0.22
N GLU A 245 -15.30 0.37 -0.96
CA GLU A 245 -15.73 1.59 -1.65
C GLU A 245 -16.00 2.73 -0.66
N GLN A 246 -16.65 2.43 0.47
CA GLN A 246 -16.86 3.43 1.52
C GLN A 246 -15.53 3.94 2.09
N THR A 247 -14.54 3.06 2.29
CA THR A 247 -13.20 3.47 2.74
C THR A 247 -12.55 4.44 1.75
N CYS A 248 -12.64 4.18 0.45
CA CYS A 248 -12.12 5.08 -0.59
C CYS A 248 -12.87 6.42 -0.60
N ALA A 249 -14.19 6.42 -0.45
CA ALA A 249 -14.98 7.64 -0.39
C ALA A 249 -14.69 8.48 0.86
N LEU A 250 -14.51 7.85 2.03
CA LEU A 250 -14.08 8.54 3.26
C LEU A 250 -12.71 9.21 3.07
N ARG A 251 -11.75 8.51 2.45
CA ARG A 251 -10.43 9.07 2.14
C ARG A 251 -10.52 10.26 1.17
N ALA A 252 -11.39 10.18 0.17
CA ALA A 252 -11.64 11.30 -0.73
C ALA A 252 -12.24 12.50 0.01
N ALA A 253 -13.24 12.28 0.88
CA ALA A 253 -13.83 13.33 1.70
C ALA A 253 -12.81 13.97 2.66
N GLU A 254 -11.94 13.18 3.30
CA GLU A 254 -10.84 13.67 4.15
C GLU A 254 -9.96 14.68 3.41
N LYS A 255 -9.67 14.45 2.13
CA LYS A 255 -8.89 15.39 1.29
C LYS A 255 -9.63 16.67 0.92
N MET A 256 -10.95 16.67 0.98
CA MET A 256 -11.78 17.83 0.66
C MET A 256 -12.11 18.70 1.87
N VAL A 257 -11.98 18.20 3.11
CA VAL A 257 -12.55 18.84 4.32
C VAL A 257 -12.23 20.34 4.43
N THR A 258 -10.98 20.73 4.14
CA THR A 258 -10.53 22.12 4.24
C THR A 258 -11.10 23.04 3.15
N LYS A 259 -11.69 22.48 2.10
CA LYS A 259 -12.30 23.19 0.96
C LYS A 259 -13.83 23.12 0.96
N LEU A 260 -14.45 22.48 1.97
CA LEU A 260 -15.89 22.37 2.08
C LEU A 260 -16.50 23.66 2.62
N ASN A 261 -17.64 24.06 2.05
CA ASN A 261 -18.43 25.14 2.61
C ASN A 261 -19.21 24.69 3.87
N VAL A 262 -19.82 25.64 4.57
CA VAL A 262 -20.54 25.37 5.84
C VAL A 262 -21.64 24.32 5.68
N GLN A 263 -22.40 24.36 4.57
CA GLN A 263 -23.47 23.38 4.34
C GLN A 263 -22.90 21.99 4.06
N GLN A 264 -21.89 21.88 3.21
CA GLN A 264 -21.21 20.63 2.92
C GLN A 264 -20.59 20.00 4.17
N LYS A 265 -19.98 20.81 5.06
CA LYS A 265 -19.46 20.35 6.35
C LYS A 265 -20.58 19.74 7.22
N LYS A 266 -21.75 20.41 7.31
CA LYS A 266 -22.92 19.90 8.04
C LYS A 266 -23.46 18.61 7.46
N ASP A 267 -23.59 18.53 6.14
CA ASP A 267 -24.08 17.35 5.43
C ASP A 267 -23.14 16.15 5.68
N LEU A 268 -21.82 16.37 5.58
CA LEU A 268 -20.82 15.34 5.85
C LEU A 268 -20.87 14.87 7.31
N HIS A 269 -20.95 15.80 8.25
CA HIS A 269 -21.06 15.49 9.68
C HIS A 269 -22.28 14.60 9.96
N SER A 270 -23.46 14.97 9.43
CA SER A 270 -24.70 14.20 9.60
C SER A 270 -24.58 12.77 9.04
N VAL A 271 -24.07 12.63 7.81
CA VAL A 271 -23.88 11.31 7.17
C VAL A 271 -22.90 10.44 7.95
N LEU A 272 -21.79 11.00 8.46
CA LEU A 272 -20.82 10.23 9.24
C LEU A 272 -21.40 9.72 10.56
N LEU A 273 -22.17 10.54 11.28
CA LEU A 273 -22.85 10.10 12.50
C LEU A 273 -23.86 9.00 12.22
N HIS A 274 -24.64 9.12 11.13
CA HIS A 274 -25.56 8.06 10.72
C HIS A 274 -24.80 6.75 10.40
N GLN A 275 -23.74 6.83 9.60
CA GLN A 275 -22.96 5.66 9.18
C GLN A 275 -22.20 4.96 10.33
N ARG A 276 -21.88 5.69 11.40
CA ARG A 276 -21.29 5.16 12.65
C ARG A 276 -22.27 4.31 13.47
N ASN A 277 -23.57 4.44 13.24
CA ASN A 277 -24.58 3.53 13.80
C ASN A 277 -24.56 2.21 13.03
N PHE A 278 -23.48 1.45 13.19
CA PHE A 278 -23.20 0.26 12.40
C PHE A 278 -24.41 -0.70 12.33
N ASN A 279 -24.88 -0.92 11.11
CA ASN A 279 -26.01 -1.79 10.80
C ASN A 279 -25.87 -2.31 9.37
N GLU A 280 -25.60 -3.61 9.22
CA GLU A 280 -25.36 -4.22 7.92
C GLU A 280 -26.63 -4.28 7.04
N ALA A 281 -27.82 -4.41 7.64
CA ALA A 281 -29.08 -4.39 6.91
C ALA A 281 -29.37 -3.02 6.28
N GLU A 282 -28.95 -1.95 6.96
CA GLU A 282 -29.09 -0.57 6.50
C GLU A 282 -27.88 -0.09 5.67
N LYS A 283 -26.89 -0.97 5.43
CA LYS A 283 -25.62 -0.63 4.76
C LYS A 283 -24.83 0.47 5.48
N CYS A 284 -24.96 0.56 6.80
CA CYS A 284 -24.12 1.38 7.66
C CYS A 284 -22.85 0.59 8.00
N TRP A 285 -21.72 0.91 7.37
CA TRP A 285 -20.52 0.04 7.44
C TRP A 285 -19.42 0.50 8.42
N ILE A 286 -19.56 1.64 9.09
CA ILE A 286 -18.52 2.19 9.99
C ILE A 286 -18.62 1.53 11.37
N ARG A 287 -17.98 0.38 11.53
CA ARG A 287 -17.89 -0.35 12.80
C ARG A 287 -16.91 0.34 13.77
N PRO A 288 -17.19 0.38 15.09
CA PRO A 288 -16.20 0.73 16.10
C PRO A 288 -14.89 -0.06 15.91
N ASN A 289 -13.75 0.58 16.18
CA ASN A 289 -12.41 0.00 16.05
C ASN A 289 -12.02 -0.48 14.63
N SER A 290 -12.73 -0.04 13.59
CA SER A 290 -12.33 -0.29 12.20
C SER A 290 -11.52 0.88 11.62
N ASN A 291 -10.75 0.64 10.57
CA ASN A 291 -10.04 1.71 9.85
C ASN A 291 -10.98 2.84 9.39
N ARG A 292 -12.24 2.52 9.06
CA ARG A 292 -13.25 3.51 8.70
C ARG A 292 -13.71 4.35 9.88
N TRP A 293 -13.74 3.77 11.08
CA TRP A 293 -14.00 4.53 12.31
C TRP A 293 -12.91 5.57 12.52
N ALA A 294 -11.65 5.16 12.47
CA ALA A 294 -10.51 6.07 12.58
C ALA A 294 -10.55 7.18 11.52
N LEU A 295 -10.82 6.83 10.24
CA LEU A 295 -11.01 7.81 9.17
C LEU A 295 -12.14 8.79 9.47
N SER A 296 -13.32 8.30 9.85
CA SER A 296 -14.46 9.15 10.21
C SER A 296 -14.15 10.06 11.40
N ASP A 297 -13.31 9.62 12.34
CA ASP A 297 -12.94 10.38 13.53
C ASP A 297 -12.07 11.58 13.19
N ARG A 298 -11.08 11.35 12.33
CA ARG A 298 -10.23 12.43 11.81
C ARG A 298 -11.04 13.44 11.01
N ILE A 299 -11.98 12.97 10.19
CA ILE A 299 -12.86 13.86 9.43
C ILE A 299 -13.73 14.69 10.38
N LEU A 300 -14.40 14.07 11.35
CA LEU A 300 -15.24 14.80 12.32
C LEU A 300 -14.43 15.82 13.12
N THR A 301 -13.24 15.44 13.61
CA THR A 301 -12.33 16.36 14.30
C THR A 301 -11.95 17.56 13.42
N ALA A 302 -11.67 17.33 12.13
CA ALA A 302 -11.33 18.40 11.19
C ALA A 302 -12.53 19.27 10.79
N LEU A 303 -13.77 18.80 10.99
CA LEU A 303 -14.98 19.59 10.74
C LEU A 303 -15.29 20.58 11.88
N GLU A 304 -14.78 20.31 13.09
CA GLU A 304 -14.91 21.18 14.27
C GLU A 304 -13.94 22.38 14.26
N GLN A 305 -12.96 22.36 13.36
CA GLN A 305 -11.99 23.45 13.11
C GLN A 305 -12.50 24.41 12.02
#